data_AF-A0A417LD53-F1
#
_entry.id   AF-A0A417LD53-F1
#
_cell.length_a   1.000
_cell.length_b   1.000
_cell.length_c   1.000
_cell.angle_alpha   90.00
_cell.angle_beta   90.00
_cell.angle_gamma   90.00
#
_symmetry.space_group_name_H-M   'P 1'
#
loop_
_entity.id
_entity.type
_entity.pdbx_description
1 polymer ?
#
loop_
_entity_poly.entity_id
_entity_poly.type
_entity_poly.pdbx_seq_one_letter_code
_entity_poly.pdbx_strand_id
1 'polypeptide(L)'
;MISPEIIHVNYIKKEAQTGSYCGMRYRLSKGKNEEGDCMDVTIWPEPFCFVKTPAEQKTTKQFSLTQEGCLEAVAWLNEQHKKGSYR
;
A
#
# COMPACT_ATOMS: atom_id res chain seq x y z
N MET A 1 -4.33 13.92 2.79
CA MET A 1 -4.16 12.99 1.66
C MET A 1 -2.80 12.35 1.85
N ILE A 2 -2.61 11.08 1.50
CA ILE A 2 -1.29 10.43 1.59
C ILE A 2 -0.37 11.10 0.57
N SER A 3 0.73 11.69 1.04
CA SER A 3 1.70 12.38 0.18
C SER A 3 2.67 11.37 -0.43
N PRO A 4 2.99 11.45 -1.73
CA PRO A 4 3.92 10.51 -2.36
C PRO A 4 5.35 10.65 -1.85
N GLU A 5 5.70 11.79 -1.27
CA GLU A 5 7.02 12.06 -0.69
C GLU A 5 7.34 11.17 0.52
N ILE A 6 6.33 10.61 1.20
CA ILE A 6 6.58 9.68 2.32
C ILE A 6 6.83 8.25 1.83
N ILE A 7 6.65 7.98 0.53
CA ILE A 7 6.79 6.65 -0.07
C ILE A 7 8.02 6.64 -0.98
N HIS A 8 9.07 5.98 -0.51
CA HIS A 8 10.32 5.86 -1.25
C HIS A 8 10.51 4.45 -1.80
N VAL A 9 10.61 4.36 -3.14
CA VAL A 9 10.89 3.09 -3.84
C VAL A 9 12.15 2.39 -3.33
N ASN A 10 13.19 3.15 -2.96
CA ASN A 10 14.44 2.61 -2.43
C ASN A 10 14.27 2.00 -1.03
N TYR A 11 13.34 2.52 -0.24
CA TYR A 11 13.01 1.95 1.07
C TYR A 11 12.25 0.64 0.88
N ILE A 12 11.22 0.63 0.02
CA ILE A 12 10.40 -0.55 -0.29
C ILE A 12 11.24 -1.70 -0.86
N LYS A 13 12.26 -1.37 -1.66
CA LYS A 13 13.24 -2.32 -2.19
C LYS A 13 14.04 -3.04 -1.11
N LYS A 14 14.27 -2.40 0.04
CA LYS A 14 15.04 -2.93 1.16
C LYS A 14 14.13 -3.59 2.20
N GLU A 15 13.06 -2.90 2.59
CA GLU A 15 12.16 -3.30 3.65
C GLU A 15 10.71 -2.90 3.35
N ALA A 16 9.76 -3.64 3.92
CA ALA A 16 8.35 -3.32 3.77
C ALA A 16 8.01 -2.02 4.52
N GLN A 17 7.55 -1.02 3.79
CA GLN A 17 7.05 0.22 4.37
C GLN A 17 5.62 0.02 4.86
N THR A 18 5.31 0.41 6.09
CA THR A 18 3.95 0.42 6.61
C THR A 18 3.55 1.82 7.01
N GLY A 19 2.26 2.12 6.91
CA GLY A 19 1.72 3.40 7.33
C GLY A 19 0.24 3.30 7.63
N SER A 20 -0.28 4.38 8.20
CA SER A 20 -1.68 4.52 8.55
C SER A 20 -2.13 5.93 8.23
N TYR A 21 -3.33 6.06 7.70
CA TYR A 21 -3.93 7.33 7.34
C TYR A 21 -5.42 7.27 7.64
N CYS A 22 -5.86 8.06 8.64
CA CYS A 22 -7.27 8.31 8.97
C CYS A 22 -8.14 7.03 8.99
N GLY A 23 -7.79 6.05 9.83
CA GLY A 23 -8.55 4.78 9.95
C GLY A 23 -8.21 3.70 8.92
N MET A 24 -7.39 4.01 7.91
CA MET A 24 -6.91 3.06 6.90
C MET A 24 -5.44 2.72 7.15
N ARG A 25 -5.09 1.44 7.19
CA ARG A 25 -3.70 0.96 7.26
C ARG A 25 -3.24 0.49 5.89
N TYR A 26 -1.97 0.70 5.60
CA TYR A 26 -1.35 0.28 4.35
C TYR A 26 0.06 -0.28 4.56
N ARG A 27 0.44 -1.21 3.69
CA ARG A 27 1.74 -1.86 3.66
C ARG A 27 2.22 -1.98 2.22
N LEU A 28 3.39 -1.43 1.95
CA LEU A 28 4.08 -1.51 0.67
C LEU A 28 5.30 -2.41 0.86
N SER A 29 5.36 -3.53 0.16
CA SER A 29 6.50 -4.44 0.21
C SER A 29 7.02 -4.72 -1.19
N LYS A 30 8.31 -5.04 -1.29
CA LYS A 30 8.86 -5.60 -2.51
C LYS A 30 8.20 -6.95 -2.78
N GLY A 31 7.57 -7.04 -3.94
CA GLY A 31 6.99 -8.24 -4.52
C GLY A 31 7.80 -8.75 -5.70
N LYS A 32 7.35 -9.87 -6.26
CA LYS A 32 7.86 -10.39 -7.54
C LYS A 32 6.70 -10.95 -8.35
N ASN A 33 6.57 -10.50 -9.58
CA ASN A 33 5.61 -11.04 -10.56
C ASN A 33 6.36 -11.75 -11.70
N GLU A 34 5.64 -12.25 -12.70
CA GLU A 34 6.21 -12.94 -13.85
C GLU A 34 7.16 -12.05 -14.69
N GLU A 35 7.00 -10.73 -14.63
CA GLU A 35 7.83 -9.74 -15.33
C GLU A 35 9.05 -9.25 -14.51
N GLY A 36 9.10 -9.49 -13.20
CA GLY A 36 10.25 -9.11 -12.36
C GLY A 36 9.89 -8.55 -10.99
N ASP A 37 10.70 -7.61 -10.50
CA ASP A 37 10.52 -6.97 -9.20
C ASP A 37 9.34 -5.98 -9.23
N CYS A 38 8.34 -6.20 -8.38
CA CYS A 38 7.17 -5.33 -8.25
C CYS A 38 7.00 -4.82 -6.81
N MET A 39 5.99 -4.01 -6.58
CA MET A 39 5.61 -3.48 -5.28
C MET A 39 4.19 -3.94 -4.95
N ASP A 40 4.06 -4.74 -3.90
CA ASP A 40 2.78 -5.14 -3.34
C ASP A 40 2.30 -4.08 -2.36
N VAL A 41 1.16 -3.46 -2.66
CA VAL A 41 0.51 -2.46 -1.83
C VAL A 41 -0.75 -3.08 -1.26
N THR A 42 -0.74 -3.40 0.03
CA THR A 42 -1.89 -3.94 0.74
C THR A 42 -2.50 -2.88 1.64
N ILE A 43 -3.83 -2.73 1.59
CA ILE A 43 -4.59 -1.89 2.52
C ILE A 43 -5.58 -2.70 3.32
N TRP A 44 -5.94 -2.21 4.50
CA TRP A 44 -6.99 -2.79 5.34
C TRP A 44 -7.55 -1.77 6.34
N PRO A 45 -8.80 -1.94 6.79
CA PRO A 45 -9.39 -1.08 7.83
C PRO A 45 -8.78 -1.34 9.21
N GLU A 46 -8.74 -0.29 10.04
CA GLU A 46 -8.60 -0.43 11.50
C GLU A 46 -9.82 -1.14 12.12
N PRO A 47 -9.73 -1.72 13.33
CA PRO A 47 -8.62 -1.66 14.31
C PRO A 47 -7.64 -2.84 14.24
N PHE A 48 -7.87 -3.83 13.38
CA PHE A 48 -7.10 -5.05 13.41
C PHE A 48 -5.73 -4.90 12.72
N CYS A 49 -4.69 -5.50 13.30
CA CYS A 49 -3.38 -5.59 12.67
C CYS A 49 -3.46 -6.48 11.42
N PHE A 50 -2.49 -6.35 10.51
CA PHE A 50 -2.42 -7.15 9.28
C PHE A 50 -2.64 -8.64 9.54
N VAL A 51 -2.07 -9.22 10.60
CA VAL A 51 -2.23 -10.65 10.91
C VAL A 51 -3.66 -11.02 11.30
N LYS A 52 -4.36 -10.15 12.03
CA LYS A 52 -5.72 -10.41 12.54
C LYS A 52 -6.82 -10.04 11.54
N THR A 53 -6.51 -9.22 10.54
CA THR A 53 -7.51 -8.81 9.54
C THR A 53 -7.70 -9.95 8.53
N PRO A 54 -8.92 -10.44 8.28
CA PRO A 54 -9.17 -11.47 7.28
C PRO A 54 -8.75 -11.00 5.88
N ALA A 55 -8.32 -11.94 5.03
CA ALA A 55 -7.87 -11.63 3.69
C ALA A 55 -8.94 -10.94 2.82
N GLU A 56 -10.22 -11.23 3.07
CA GLU A 56 -11.34 -10.57 2.38
C GLU A 56 -11.43 -9.06 2.66
N GLN A 57 -10.92 -8.59 3.80
CA GLN A 57 -10.88 -7.16 4.14
C GLN A 57 -9.55 -6.50 3.74
N LYS A 58 -8.61 -7.29 3.22
CA LYS A 58 -7.35 -6.78 2.70
C LYS A 58 -7.47 -6.63 1.20
N THR A 59 -7.13 -5.44 0.71
CA THR A 59 -7.00 -5.24 -0.72
C THR A 59 -5.53 -5.11 -1.04
N THR A 60 -4.99 -6.06 -1.78
CA THR A 60 -3.62 -6.04 -2.28
C THR A 60 -3.62 -5.69 -3.75
N LYS A 61 -2.80 -4.72 -4.14
CA LYS A 61 -2.58 -4.35 -5.52
C LYS A 61 -1.10 -4.25 -5.81
N GLN A 62 -0.70 -4.81 -6.94
CA GLN A 62 0.68 -4.78 -7.41
C GLN A 62 0.91 -3.57 -8.30
N PHE A 63 2.05 -2.93 -8.11
CA PHE A 63 2.52 -1.81 -8.91
C PHE A 63 3.97 -2.04 -9.31
N SER A 64 4.44 -1.30 -10.32
CA SER A 64 5.84 -1.32 -10.72
C SER A 64 6.73 -0.76 -9.61
N LEU A 65 7.87 -1.39 -9.33
CA LEU A 65 8.84 -0.94 -8.33
C LEU A 65 9.71 0.23 -8.86
N THR A 66 9.03 1.23 -9.40
CA THR A 66 9.59 2.45 -10.00
C THR A 66 9.00 3.69 -9.32
N GLN A 67 9.55 4.86 -9.62
CA GLN A 67 9.03 6.12 -9.07
C GLN A 67 7.61 6.41 -9.55
N GLU A 68 7.31 6.09 -10.81
CA GLU A 68 5.95 6.17 -11.38
C GLU A 68 4.99 5.23 -10.66
N GLY A 69 5.39 3.96 -10.43
CA GLY A 69 4.56 3.01 -9.69
C GLY A 69 4.32 3.43 -8.23
N CYS A 70 5.24 4.18 -7.60
CA CYS A 70 4.99 4.79 -6.29
C CYS A 70 3.93 5.89 -6.35
N LEU A 71 3.94 6.72 -7.39
CA LEU A 71 2.90 7.74 -7.59
C LEU A 71 1.53 7.09 -7.81
N GLU A 72 1.47 6.04 -8.64
CA GLU A 72 0.24 5.28 -8.87
C GLU A 72 -0.26 4.58 -7.60
N ALA A 73 0.64 3.98 -6.83
CA ALA A 73 0.31 3.37 -5.54
C ALA A 73 -0.31 4.39 -4.58
N VAL A 74 0.29 5.59 -4.48
CA VAL A 74 -0.20 6.66 -3.60
C VAL A 74 -1.54 7.19 -4.08
N ALA A 75 -1.72 7.38 -5.39
CA ALA A 75 -3.01 7.76 -5.98
C ALA A 75 -4.09 6.72 -5.63
N TRP A 76 -3.76 5.43 -5.78
CA TRP A 76 -4.66 4.33 -5.43
C TRP A 76 -4.97 4.30 -3.94
N LEU A 77 -3.98 4.47 -3.05
CA LEU A 77 -4.21 4.56 -1.60
C LEU A 77 -5.20 5.68 -1.26
N ASN A 78 -5.03 6.87 -1.85
CA ASN A 78 -5.94 7.99 -1.64
C ASN A 78 -7.34 7.72 -2.19
N GLU A 79 -7.45 7.04 -3.35
CA GLU A 79 -8.73 6.63 -3.92
C GLU A 79 -9.44 5.61 -3.03
N GLN A 80 -8.72 4.59 -2.55
CA GLN A 80 -9.26 3.61 -1.62
C GLN A 80 -9.73 4.30 -0.35
N HIS A 81 -8.93 5.21 0.21
CA HIS A 81 -9.34 6.00 1.38
C HIS A 81 -10.60 6.84 1.13
N LYS A 82 -10.83 7.35 -0.09
CA LYS A 82 -12.07 8.05 -0.43
C LYS A 82 -13.25 7.10 -0.62
N LYS A 83 -13.00 5.88 -1.10
CA LYS A 83 -14.01 4.89 -1.46
C LYS A 83 -14.48 4.08 -0.25
N GLY A 84 -13.56 3.55 0.53
CA GLY A 84 -13.87 3.06 1.86
C GLY A 84 -14.11 4.29 2.71
N SER A 85 -15.29 4.43 3.29
CA SER A 85 -15.61 5.51 4.22
C SER A 85 -14.85 5.26 5.54
N TYR A 86 -13.52 5.17 5.49
CA TYR A 86 -12.65 5.07 6.67
C TYR A 86 -12.78 6.43 7.38
N ARG A 87 -13.50 6.44 8.49
CA ARG A 87 -13.91 7.64 9.21
C ARG A 87 -13.67 7.47 10.70
#